data_AF-A0A1Q7JKX3-F1
#
_entry.id   AF-A0A1Q7JKX3-F1
#
_cell.length_a   1.000
_cell.length_b   1.000
_cell.length_c   1.000
_cell.angle_alpha   90.00
_cell.angle_beta   90.00
_cell.angle_gamma   90.00
#
_symmetry.space_group_name_H-M   'P 1'
#
loop_
_entity.id
_entity.type
_entity.pdbx_description
1 polymer ?
#
loop_
_entity_poly.entity_id
_entity_poly.type
_entity_poly.pdbx_seq_one_letter_code
_entity_poly.pdbx_strand_id
1 'polypeptide(L)'
;MTLVRILLGALVASSLLLAVCWTMETRRVARRGLEREAPTPLDLLIGFVTNFFDTLGIGSFATTTAVFRLFRLVPDELIPGTIIAGHALPVVTQALLFISTISVDPRQMTALIVVSVAGGWIGAGVVASLSRRAVQLGMGGALLAAAAFMVLGMLGQFPAGGTALAFTPRAFALALVVNFVLGALLPLGIGNYAPSLVVFSVLGMDPRAAFPIMMGSGAFVATIAGVRFVGAGRFHWRAALGLTAGGIPG
;
A
#
# COMPACT_ATOMS: atom_id res chain seq x y z
N MET A 1 -17.01 -15.54 9.37
CA MET A 1 -16.98 -14.79 10.65
C MET A 1 -15.66 -14.97 11.39
N THR A 2 -15.26 -16.19 11.79
CA THR A 2 -14.01 -16.43 12.54
C THR A 2 -12.75 -15.95 11.81
N LEU A 3 -12.60 -16.30 10.53
CA LEU A 3 -11.44 -15.94 9.72
C LEU A 3 -11.26 -14.41 9.57
N VAL A 4 -12.37 -13.69 9.37
CA VAL A 4 -12.37 -12.22 9.27
C VAL A 4 -11.91 -11.59 10.59
N ARG A 5 -12.40 -12.08 11.74
CA ARG A 5 -11.97 -11.59 13.06
C ARG A 5 -10.49 -11.84 13.31
N ILE A 6 -9.98 -13.01 12.93
CA ILE A 6 -8.54 -13.32 13.01
C ILE A 6 -7.75 -12.33 12.17
N LEU A 7 -8.19 -12.09 10.94
CA LEU A 7 -7.50 -11.18 10.01
C LEU A 7 -7.49 -9.73 10.52
N LEU A 8 -8.63 -9.23 11.02
CA LEU A 8 -8.72 -7.91 11.64
C LEU A 8 -7.81 -7.81 12.89
N GLY A 9 -7.81 -8.84 13.74
CA GLY A 9 -6.94 -8.90 14.92
C GLY A 9 -5.45 -8.89 14.55
N ALA A 10 -5.06 -9.66 13.53
CA ALA A 10 -3.70 -9.67 13.01
C ALA A 10 -3.30 -8.30 12.43
N LEU A 11 -4.25 -7.61 11.78
CA LEU A 11 -4.01 -6.29 11.21
C LEU A 11 -3.75 -5.24 12.32
N VAL A 12 -4.58 -5.24 13.36
CA VAL A 12 -4.38 -4.40 14.55
C VAL A 12 -3.05 -4.72 15.24
N ALA A 13 -2.70 -6.00 15.39
CA ALA A 13 -1.41 -6.37 15.96
C ALA A 13 -0.23 -5.84 15.12
N SER A 14 -0.31 -5.92 13.79
CA SER A 14 0.73 -5.42 12.89
C SER A 14 0.87 -3.90 12.92
N SER A 15 -0.23 -3.16 13.08
CA SER A 15 -0.21 -1.70 13.18
C SER A 15 0.32 -1.22 14.52
N LEU A 16 -0.02 -1.91 15.62
CA LEU A 16 0.57 -1.65 16.94
C LEU A 16 2.08 -1.87 16.91
N LEU A 17 2.56 -2.97 16.30
CA LEU A 17 3.98 -3.24 16.12
C LEU A 17 4.68 -2.08 15.37
N LEU A 18 4.10 -1.64 14.24
CA LEU A 18 4.64 -0.51 13.48
C LEU A 18 4.65 0.78 14.31
N ALA A 19 3.56 1.09 15.02
CA ALA A 19 3.46 2.27 15.88
C ALA A 19 4.50 2.25 17.02
N VAL A 20 4.76 1.08 17.61
CA VAL A 20 5.84 0.90 18.59
C VAL A 20 7.20 1.15 17.95
N CYS A 21 7.51 0.57 16.78
CA CYS A 21 8.76 0.84 16.07
C CYS A 21 8.95 2.33 15.75
N TRP A 22 7.87 2.99 15.31
CA TRP A 22 7.84 4.42 15.03
C TRP A 22 8.13 5.27 16.28
N THR A 23 7.47 4.96 17.40
CA THR A 23 7.69 5.65 18.68
C THR A 23 9.07 5.37 19.29
N MET A 24 9.66 4.21 19.02
CA MET A 24 11.03 3.92 19.43
C MET A 24 12.03 4.69 18.58
N GLU A 25 11.86 4.71 17.26
CA GLU A 25 12.77 5.42 16.35
C GLU A 25 12.71 6.94 16.56
N THR A 26 11.52 7.51 16.76
CA THR A 26 11.39 8.91 17.17
C THR A 26 12.20 9.26 18.39
N ARG A 27 12.12 8.42 19.43
CA ARG A 27 12.85 8.63 20.68
C ARG A 27 14.35 8.54 20.46
N ARG A 28 14.81 7.63 19.57
CA ARG A 28 16.22 7.50 19.19
C ARG A 28 16.72 8.73 18.43
N VAL A 29 15.96 9.23 17.47
CA VAL A 29 16.29 10.44 16.69
C VAL A 29 16.30 11.68 17.59
N ALA A 30 15.36 11.81 18.53
CA ALA A 30 15.35 12.90 19.53
C ALA A 30 16.64 12.97 20.33
N ARG A 31 17.12 11.80 20.79
CA ARG A 31 18.34 11.69 21.60
C ARG A 31 19.59 12.07 20.80
N ARG A 32 19.53 12.08 19.48
CA ARG A 32 20.62 12.47 18.58
C ARG A 32 20.61 13.96 18.20
N GLY A 33 19.65 14.75 18.67
CA GLY A 33 19.57 16.18 18.39
C GLY A 33 19.27 16.54 16.93
N LEU A 34 18.82 15.57 16.12
CA LEU A 34 18.34 15.85 14.76
C LEU A 34 16.99 16.56 14.84
N GLU A 35 16.90 17.74 14.24
CA GLU A 35 15.74 18.62 14.34
C GLU A 35 14.45 17.93 13.87
N ARG A 36 13.40 18.10 14.70
CA ARG A 36 12.06 17.58 14.46
C ARG A 36 11.19 18.71 13.92
N GLU A 37 11.24 18.91 12.62
CA GLU A 37 10.27 19.80 12.00
C GLU A 37 8.90 19.12 11.97
N ALA A 38 7.89 19.81 12.51
CA ALA A 38 6.50 19.36 12.44
C ALA A 38 6.06 19.22 10.96
N PRO A 39 5.14 18.29 10.63
CA PRO A 39 4.62 18.14 9.28
C PRO A 39 3.98 19.45 8.83
N THR A 40 4.25 19.81 7.57
CA THR A 40 3.66 21.01 6.98
C THR A 40 2.19 20.76 6.63
N PRO A 41 1.37 21.81 6.48
CA PRO A 41 0.01 21.66 5.96
C PRO A 41 -0.03 20.96 4.59
N LEU A 42 1.00 21.14 3.76
CA LEU A 42 1.13 20.46 2.49
C LEU A 42 1.33 18.95 2.67
N ASP A 43 2.18 18.51 3.61
CA ASP A 43 2.38 17.08 3.89
C ASP A 43 1.08 16.39 4.34
N LEU A 44 0.28 17.08 5.17
CA LEU A 44 -1.04 16.62 5.60
C LEU A 44 -2.03 16.54 4.42
N LEU A 45 -2.07 17.57 3.58
CA LEU A 45 -2.95 17.60 2.40
C LEU A 45 -2.60 16.49 1.42
N ILE A 46 -1.31 16.24 1.18
CA ILE A 46 -0.85 15.13 0.34
C ILE A 46 -1.32 13.82 0.94
N GLY A 47 -1.12 13.62 2.26
CA GLY A 47 -1.61 12.44 2.97
C GLY A 47 -3.11 12.22 2.74
N PHE A 48 -3.91 13.25 2.99
CA PHE A 48 -5.37 13.21 2.83
C PHE A 48 -5.79 12.86 1.41
N VAL A 49 -5.35 13.63 0.41
CA VAL A 49 -5.78 13.45 -0.98
C VAL A 49 -5.33 12.10 -1.55
N THR A 50 -4.11 11.68 -1.23
CA THR A 50 -3.58 10.42 -1.79
C THR A 50 -4.21 9.18 -1.16
N ASN A 51 -4.59 9.22 0.13
CA ASN A 51 -5.37 8.14 0.75
C ASN A 51 -6.85 8.21 0.36
N PHE A 52 -7.42 9.39 0.11
CA PHE A 52 -8.74 9.48 -0.50
C PHE A 52 -8.77 8.78 -1.87
N PHE A 53 -7.73 8.96 -2.69
CA PHE A 53 -7.57 8.25 -3.97
C PHE A 53 -7.41 6.73 -3.82
N ASP A 54 -6.92 6.24 -2.68
CA ASP A 54 -6.91 4.80 -2.38
C ASP A 54 -8.33 4.24 -2.31
N THR A 55 -9.28 4.99 -1.75
CA THR A 55 -10.70 4.59 -1.71
C THR A 55 -11.37 4.54 -3.09
N LEU A 56 -10.77 5.19 -4.08
CA LEU A 56 -11.18 5.15 -5.49
C LEU A 56 -10.44 4.08 -6.30
N GLY A 57 -9.49 3.35 -5.70
CA GLY A 57 -8.69 2.33 -6.37
C GLY A 57 -7.52 2.87 -7.20
N ILE A 58 -7.18 4.16 -7.07
CA ILE A 58 -6.10 4.81 -7.83
C ILE A 58 -4.71 4.46 -7.26
N GLY A 59 -4.56 4.42 -5.93
CA GLY A 59 -3.28 4.15 -5.27
C GLY A 59 -2.56 5.41 -4.75
N SER A 60 -2.25 5.43 -3.46
CA SER A 60 -1.51 6.49 -2.77
C SER A 60 -0.03 6.47 -3.11
N PHE A 61 0.55 5.30 -3.40
CA PHE A 61 2.00 5.17 -3.59
C PHE A 61 2.49 5.91 -4.84
N ALA A 62 1.82 5.70 -5.98
CA ALA A 62 2.18 6.36 -7.23
C ALA A 62 1.87 7.87 -7.19
N THR A 63 0.72 8.24 -6.63
CA THR A 63 0.28 9.64 -6.55
C THR A 63 1.17 10.46 -5.61
N THR A 64 1.50 9.94 -4.43
CA THR A 64 2.46 10.60 -3.53
C THR A 64 3.85 10.68 -4.15
N THR A 65 4.33 9.61 -4.81
CA THR A 65 5.63 9.64 -5.50
C THR A 65 5.67 10.71 -6.59
N ALA A 66 4.61 10.84 -7.38
CA ALA A 66 4.51 11.86 -8.41
C ALA A 66 4.58 13.28 -7.82
N VAL A 67 3.81 13.54 -6.76
CA VAL A 67 3.79 14.84 -6.06
C VAL A 67 5.15 15.14 -5.43
N PHE A 68 5.75 14.18 -4.73
CA PHE A 68 7.07 14.34 -4.10
C PHE A 68 8.16 14.68 -5.11
N ARG A 69 8.15 14.05 -6.28
CA ARG A 69 9.10 14.36 -7.35
C ARG A 69 8.82 15.69 -8.04
N LEU A 70 7.55 16.00 -8.30
CA LEU A 70 7.15 17.25 -8.96
C LEU A 70 7.56 18.47 -8.15
N PHE A 71 7.32 18.44 -6.84
CA PHE A 71 7.63 19.54 -5.92
C PHE A 71 8.97 19.39 -5.19
N ARG A 72 9.74 18.33 -5.49
CA ARG A 72 11.04 18.02 -4.86
C ARG A 72 11.01 18.03 -3.32
N LEU A 73 9.94 17.47 -2.74
CA LEU A 73 9.67 17.54 -1.30
C LEU A 73 10.51 16.56 -0.48
N VAL A 74 10.89 15.42 -1.08
CA VAL A 74 11.63 14.33 -0.43
C VAL A 74 12.74 13.87 -1.37
N PRO A 75 13.98 13.65 -0.87
CA PRO A 75 15.05 13.07 -1.68
C PRO A 75 14.64 11.72 -2.28
N ASP A 76 14.93 11.51 -3.58
CA ASP A 76 14.47 10.34 -4.34
C ASP A 76 14.78 8.99 -3.65
N GLU A 77 15.96 8.83 -3.04
CA GLU A 77 16.34 7.61 -2.32
C GLU A 77 15.52 7.34 -1.04
N LEU A 78 14.87 8.36 -0.48
CA LEU A 78 14.04 8.25 0.72
C LEU A 78 12.56 8.10 0.39
N ILE A 79 12.13 8.35 -0.85
CA ILE A 79 10.71 8.30 -1.24
C ILE A 79 10.08 6.93 -0.91
N PRO A 80 10.64 5.77 -1.30
CA PRO A 80 10.01 4.48 -1.04
C PRO A 80 9.79 4.21 0.45
N GLY A 81 10.80 4.49 1.28
CA GLY A 81 10.68 4.33 2.73
C GLY A 81 9.67 5.31 3.33
N THR A 82 9.60 6.54 2.81
CA THR A 82 8.68 7.59 3.28
C THR A 82 7.23 7.25 2.99
N ILE A 83 6.91 6.81 1.77
CA ILE A 83 5.54 6.47 1.40
C ILE A 83 5.07 5.18 2.08
N ILE A 84 5.93 4.17 2.21
CA ILE A 84 5.59 2.91 2.89
C ILE A 84 5.35 3.17 4.37
N ALA A 85 6.25 3.91 5.02
CA ALA A 85 6.10 4.25 6.43
C ALA A 85 4.85 5.14 6.64
N GLY A 86 4.72 6.21 5.86
CA GLY A 86 3.66 7.21 6.02
C GLY A 86 2.25 6.66 5.77
N HIS A 87 2.07 5.84 4.75
CA HIS A 87 0.76 5.30 4.35
C HIS A 87 0.39 3.99 5.02
N ALA A 88 1.31 3.30 5.71
CA ALA A 88 0.99 2.01 6.32
C ALA A 88 -0.17 2.08 7.34
N LEU A 89 -0.21 3.09 8.21
CA LEU A 89 -1.32 3.25 9.17
C LEU A 89 -2.62 3.69 8.50
N PRO A 90 -2.63 4.69 7.59
CA PRO A 90 -3.81 4.99 6.76
C PRO A 90 -4.39 3.75 6.05
N VAL A 91 -3.56 2.97 5.36
CA VAL A 91 -3.98 1.77 4.62
C VAL A 91 -4.49 0.68 5.58
N VAL A 92 -3.92 0.55 6.79
CA VAL A 92 -4.50 -0.31 7.83
C VAL A 92 -5.91 0.15 8.22
N THR A 93 -6.11 1.45 8.46
CA THR A 93 -7.43 2.00 8.78
C THR A 93 -8.44 1.70 7.69
N GLN A 94 -8.06 1.93 6.43
CA GLN A 94 -8.88 1.60 5.27
C GLN A 94 -9.18 0.09 5.21
N ALA A 95 -8.17 -0.76 5.39
CA ALA A 95 -8.35 -2.20 5.40
C ALA A 95 -9.32 -2.67 6.50
N LEU A 96 -9.24 -2.12 7.71
CA LEU A 96 -10.21 -2.41 8.78
C LEU A 96 -11.65 -2.04 8.37
N LEU A 97 -11.84 -0.88 7.75
CA LEU A 97 -13.15 -0.43 7.28
C LEU A 97 -13.66 -1.30 6.13
N PHE A 98 -12.87 -1.51 5.09
CA PHE A 98 -13.29 -2.28 3.91
C PHE A 98 -13.54 -3.75 4.25
N ILE A 99 -12.66 -4.40 5.03
CA ILE A 99 -12.85 -5.81 5.43
C ILE A 99 -14.07 -6.00 6.32
N SER A 100 -14.44 -5.00 7.13
CA SER A 100 -15.61 -5.09 8.02
C SER A 100 -16.93 -4.75 7.34
N THR A 101 -16.91 -3.90 6.30
CA THR A 101 -18.11 -3.36 5.65
C THR A 101 -18.48 -4.05 4.35
N ILE A 102 -17.50 -4.53 3.58
CA ILE A 102 -17.74 -5.13 2.27
C ILE A 102 -17.75 -6.66 2.36
N SER A 103 -18.80 -7.25 1.81
CA SER A 103 -18.95 -8.70 1.69
C SER A 103 -18.06 -9.27 0.59
N VAL A 104 -17.21 -10.22 0.94
CA VAL A 104 -16.38 -11.02 0.03
C VAL A 104 -16.18 -12.40 0.65
N ASP A 105 -15.94 -13.45 -0.17
CA ASP A 105 -15.62 -14.78 0.38
C ASP A 105 -14.39 -14.71 1.30
N PRO A 106 -14.54 -14.98 2.61
CA PRO A 106 -13.43 -14.78 3.54
C PRO A 106 -12.23 -15.66 3.24
N ARG A 107 -12.44 -16.89 2.75
CA ARG A 107 -11.35 -17.85 2.51
C ARG A 107 -10.48 -17.37 1.36
N GLN A 108 -11.10 -16.98 0.24
CA GLN A 108 -10.39 -16.48 -0.92
C GLN A 108 -9.70 -15.14 -0.62
N MET A 109 -10.37 -14.23 0.09
CA MET A 109 -9.76 -12.97 0.52
C MET A 109 -8.52 -13.22 1.37
N THR A 110 -8.61 -14.04 2.42
CA THR A 110 -7.47 -14.35 3.29
C THR A 110 -6.35 -15.03 2.52
N ALA A 111 -6.65 -15.99 1.64
CA ALA A 111 -5.63 -16.65 0.83
C ALA A 111 -4.89 -15.67 -0.10
N LEU A 112 -5.63 -14.76 -0.75
CA LEU A 112 -5.02 -13.71 -1.60
C LEU A 112 -4.13 -12.79 -0.78
N ILE A 113 -4.58 -12.36 0.40
CA ILE A 113 -3.79 -11.53 1.32
C ILE A 113 -2.52 -12.27 1.74
N VAL A 114 -2.62 -13.52 2.17
CA VAL A 114 -1.47 -14.34 2.60
C VAL A 114 -0.46 -14.50 1.48
N VAL A 115 -0.92 -14.77 0.26
CA VAL A 115 -0.03 -14.91 -0.91
C VAL A 115 0.62 -13.58 -1.29
N SER A 116 -0.09 -12.45 -1.19
CA SER A 116 0.53 -11.12 -1.36
C SER A 116 1.55 -10.81 -0.28
N VAL A 117 1.30 -11.20 0.97
CA VAL A 117 2.26 -11.02 2.07
C VAL A 117 3.51 -11.86 1.84
N ALA A 118 3.35 -13.11 1.40
CA ALA A 118 4.48 -13.97 1.02
C ALA A 118 5.28 -13.35 -0.14
N GLY A 119 4.58 -12.84 -1.16
CA GLY A 119 5.17 -12.09 -2.27
C GLY A 119 5.97 -10.89 -1.78
N GLY A 120 5.38 -10.04 -0.92
CA GLY A 120 6.02 -8.84 -0.38
C GLY A 120 7.23 -9.14 0.50
N TRP A 121 7.20 -10.22 1.27
CA TRP A 121 8.35 -10.66 2.06
C TRP A 121 9.54 -11.03 1.15
N ILE A 122 9.29 -11.84 0.12
CA ILE A 122 10.32 -12.25 -0.86
C ILE A 122 10.79 -11.04 -1.67
N GLY A 123 9.84 -10.25 -2.17
CA GLY A 123 10.06 -9.04 -2.94
C GLY A 123 10.93 -8.04 -2.19
N ALA A 124 10.66 -7.78 -0.91
CA ALA A 124 11.48 -6.90 -0.09
C ALA A 124 12.95 -7.37 0.01
N GLY A 125 13.18 -8.69 0.07
CA GLY A 125 14.52 -9.27 0.06
C GLY A 125 15.25 -9.06 -1.27
N VAL A 126 14.57 -9.30 -2.40
CA VAL A 126 15.10 -9.05 -3.75
C VAL A 126 15.40 -7.57 -3.96
N VAL A 127 14.46 -6.71 -3.59
CA VAL A 127 14.58 -5.25 -3.77
C VAL A 127 15.74 -4.68 -2.97
N ALA A 128 15.98 -5.21 -1.77
CA ALA A 128 17.12 -4.81 -0.95
C ALA A 128 18.49 -5.12 -1.58
N SER A 129 18.58 -6.08 -2.51
CA SER A 129 19.82 -6.41 -3.23
C SER A 129 19.96 -5.73 -4.59
N LEU A 130 18.94 -5.00 -5.05
CA LEU A 130 18.96 -4.30 -6.33
C LEU A 130 19.85 -3.04 -6.28
N SER A 131 20.51 -2.74 -7.40
CA SER A 131 21.24 -1.48 -7.57
C SER A 131 20.29 -0.27 -7.59
N ARG A 132 20.79 0.92 -7.25
CA ARG A 132 20.01 2.19 -7.32
C ARG A 132 19.35 2.37 -8.68
N ARG A 133 20.06 2.05 -9.76
CA ARG A 133 19.56 2.15 -11.13
C ARG A 133 18.41 1.17 -11.41
N ALA A 134 18.49 -0.07 -10.92
CA ALA A 134 17.42 -1.05 -11.06
C ALA A 134 16.16 -0.63 -10.30
N VAL A 135 16.32 -0.10 -9.08
CA VAL A 135 15.19 0.45 -8.29
C VAL A 135 14.56 1.64 -9.01
N GLN A 136 15.36 2.56 -9.56
CA GLN A 136 14.87 3.71 -10.32
C GLN A 136 14.13 3.30 -11.60
N LEU A 137 14.63 2.31 -12.34
CA LEU A 137 13.95 1.76 -13.51
C LEU A 137 12.63 1.07 -13.13
N GLY A 138 12.63 0.30 -12.03
CA GLY A 138 11.42 -0.32 -11.48
C GLY A 138 10.37 0.72 -11.08
N MET A 139 10.75 1.75 -10.32
CA MET A 139 9.86 2.85 -9.95
C MET A 139 9.37 3.63 -11.18
N GLY A 140 10.25 3.88 -12.17
CA GLY A 140 9.87 4.56 -13.42
C GLY A 140 8.83 3.77 -14.21
N GLY A 141 9.03 2.46 -14.36
CA GLY A 141 8.06 1.55 -14.98
C GLY A 141 6.73 1.51 -14.22
N ALA A 142 6.79 1.51 -12.89
CA ALA A 142 5.61 1.55 -12.05
C ALA A 142 4.79 2.84 -12.20
N LEU A 143 5.47 3.99 -12.26
CA LEU A 143 4.83 5.28 -12.48
C LEU A 143 4.19 5.36 -13.87
N LEU A 144 4.84 4.81 -14.90
CA LEU A 144 4.27 4.70 -16.24
C LEU A 144 3.03 3.80 -16.26
N ALA A 145 3.09 2.64 -15.59
CA ALA A 145 1.94 1.76 -15.45
C ALA A 145 0.79 2.45 -14.70
N ALA A 146 1.07 3.13 -13.59
CA ALA A 146 0.09 3.88 -12.82
C ALA A 146 -0.55 5.00 -13.65
N ALA A 147 0.25 5.75 -14.42
CA ALA A 147 -0.25 6.78 -15.33
C ALA A 147 -1.16 6.18 -16.41
N ALA A 148 -0.77 5.04 -17.01
CA ALA A 148 -1.59 4.34 -17.98
C ALA A 148 -2.92 3.87 -17.37
N PHE A 149 -2.90 3.27 -16.17
CA PHE A 149 -4.10 2.88 -15.45
C PHE A 149 -5.00 4.08 -15.13
N MET A 150 -4.43 5.20 -14.68
CA MET A 150 -5.18 6.42 -14.40
C MET A 150 -5.87 6.95 -15.66
N VAL A 151 -5.16 7.03 -16.78
CA VAL A 151 -5.73 7.47 -18.08
C VAL A 151 -6.83 6.52 -18.54
N LEU A 152 -6.60 5.20 -18.49
CA LEU A 152 -7.61 4.20 -18.85
C LEU A 152 -8.86 4.30 -17.95
N GLY A 153 -8.67 4.53 -16.65
CA GLY A 153 -9.76 4.77 -15.70
C GLY A 153 -10.56 6.02 -16.04
N MET A 154 -9.87 7.13 -16.35
CA MET A 154 -10.52 8.39 -16.77
C MET A 154 -11.29 8.25 -18.10
N LEU A 155 -10.81 7.42 -19.02
CA LEU A 155 -11.47 7.11 -20.28
C LEU A 155 -12.60 6.06 -20.13
N GLY A 156 -12.89 5.61 -18.91
CA GLY A 156 -13.91 4.59 -18.66
C GLY A 156 -13.58 3.23 -19.28
N GLN A 157 -12.30 2.95 -19.56
CA GLN A 157 -11.84 1.70 -20.19
C GLN A 157 -11.59 0.58 -19.17
N PHE A 158 -11.83 0.84 -17.88
CA PHE A 158 -11.77 -0.22 -16.88
C PHE A 158 -12.97 -1.15 -17.06
N PRO A 159 -12.76 -2.47 -16.93
CA PRO A 159 -13.86 -3.43 -17.00
C PRO A 159 -14.89 -3.09 -15.94
N ALA A 160 -16.18 -3.13 -16.32
CA ALA A 160 -17.28 -2.92 -15.38
C ALA A 160 -17.28 -3.93 -14.21
N GLY A 161 -16.58 -5.06 -14.38
CA GLY A 161 -16.53 -6.16 -13.44
C GLY A 161 -17.72 -7.11 -13.59
N GLY A 162 -17.86 -8.01 -12.63
CA GLY A 162 -19.03 -8.88 -12.51
C GLY A 162 -19.79 -8.61 -11.21
N THR A 163 -20.58 -9.59 -10.79
CA THR A 163 -21.32 -9.57 -9.52
C THR A 163 -20.81 -10.63 -8.53
N ALA A 164 -19.72 -11.32 -8.88
CA ALA A 164 -19.22 -12.41 -8.07
C ALA A 164 -18.49 -11.89 -6.84
N LEU A 165 -18.84 -12.43 -5.66
CA LEU A 165 -18.12 -12.19 -4.40
C LEU A 165 -17.05 -13.25 -4.12
N ALA A 166 -16.95 -14.25 -5.01
CA ALA A 166 -15.98 -15.33 -4.98
C ALA A 166 -15.58 -15.68 -6.42
N PHE A 167 -14.31 -15.96 -6.62
CA PHE A 167 -13.77 -16.46 -7.87
C PHE A 167 -14.13 -17.94 -8.11
N THR A 168 -14.26 -18.30 -9.38
CA THR A 168 -14.22 -19.71 -9.81
C THR A 168 -12.83 -20.30 -9.54
N PRO A 169 -12.66 -21.63 -9.44
CA PRO A 169 -11.35 -22.23 -9.12
C PRO A 169 -10.21 -21.81 -10.06
N ARG A 170 -10.49 -21.69 -11.36
CA ARG A 170 -9.50 -21.24 -12.37
C ARG A 170 -9.14 -19.77 -12.22
N ALA A 171 -10.15 -18.92 -12.04
CA ALA A 171 -9.96 -17.50 -11.81
C ALA A 171 -9.21 -17.25 -10.50
N PHE A 172 -9.51 -18.01 -9.45
CA PHE A 172 -8.86 -17.91 -8.15
C PHE A 172 -7.37 -18.26 -8.23
N ALA A 173 -7.01 -19.33 -8.96
CA ALA A 173 -5.61 -19.69 -9.17
C ALA A 173 -4.82 -18.57 -9.86
N LEU A 174 -5.39 -17.95 -10.90
CA LEU A 174 -4.77 -16.81 -11.57
C LEU A 174 -4.68 -15.59 -10.65
N ALA A 175 -5.75 -15.29 -9.89
CA ALA A 175 -5.76 -14.20 -8.92
C ALA A 175 -4.67 -14.37 -7.85
N LEU A 176 -4.41 -15.60 -7.37
CA LEU A 176 -3.33 -15.89 -6.43
C LEU A 176 -1.96 -15.57 -7.04
N VAL A 177 -1.67 -16.03 -8.26
CA VAL A 177 -0.40 -15.76 -8.93
C VAL A 177 -0.19 -14.26 -9.13
N VAL A 178 -1.21 -13.55 -9.61
CA VAL A 178 -1.13 -12.10 -9.82
C VAL A 178 -0.93 -11.37 -8.49
N ASN A 179 -1.70 -11.70 -7.45
CA ASN A 179 -1.60 -11.01 -6.17
C ASN A 179 -0.27 -11.30 -5.46
N PHE A 180 0.34 -12.47 -5.68
CA PHE A 180 1.71 -12.76 -5.26
C PHE A 180 2.72 -11.78 -5.88
N VAL A 181 2.65 -11.62 -7.20
CA VAL A 181 3.56 -10.73 -7.94
C VAL A 181 3.36 -9.28 -7.52
N LEU A 182 2.11 -8.81 -7.44
CA LEU A 182 1.80 -7.47 -6.96
C LEU A 182 2.32 -7.25 -5.53
N GLY A 183 2.13 -8.24 -4.65
CA GLY A 183 2.73 -8.28 -3.32
C GLY A 183 4.25 -8.08 -3.35
N ALA A 184 4.96 -8.77 -4.23
CA ALA A 184 6.42 -8.66 -4.37
C ALA A 184 6.88 -7.29 -4.89
N LEU A 185 6.02 -6.56 -5.60
CA LEU A 185 6.30 -5.23 -6.15
C LEU A 185 5.98 -4.08 -5.17
N LEU A 186 5.08 -4.29 -4.20
CA LEU A 186 4.73 -3.30 -3.18
C LEU A 186 5.95 -2.70 -2.44
N PRO A 187 6.97 -3.47 -2.03
CA PRO A 187 8.19 -2.93 -1.41
C PRO A 187 8.99 -1.96 -2.29
N LEU A 188 8.81 -1.97 -3.61
CA LEU A 188 9.39 -0.97 -4.54
C LEU A 188 8.59 0.34 -4.57
N GLY A 189 7.48 0.43 -3.82
CA GLY A 189 6.54 1.54 -3.92
C GLY A 189 5.53 1.40 -5.07
N ILE A 190 5.34 0.18 -5.59
CA ILE A 190 4.37 -0.10 -6.66
C ILE A 190 3.05 -0.53 -6.02
N GLY A 191 2.04 0.34 -6.06
CA GLY A 191 0.73 0.03 -5.50
C GLY A 191 0.04 -1.14 -6.21
N ASN A 192 -0.68 -1.97 -5.47
CA ASN A 192 -1.45 -3.10 -6.00
C ASN A 192 -2.89 -2.71 -6.44
N TYR A 193 -3.32 -1.46 -6.28
CA TYR A 193 -4.73 -1.11 -6.29
C TYR A 193 -5.33 -1.20 -7.69
N ALA A 194 -4.90 -0.32 -8.59
CA ALA A 194 -5.33 -0.34 -9.99
C ALA A 194 -5.15 -1.71 -10.68
N PRO A 195 -3.98 -2.39 -10.59
CA PRO A 195 -3.81 -3.68 -11.26
C PRO A 195 -4.70 -4.77 -10.66
N SER A 196 -4.87 -4.84 -9.34
CA SER A 196 -5.79 -5.82 -8.73
C SER A 196 -7.23 -5.55 -9.10
N LEU A 197 -7.66 -4.27 -9.11
CA LEU A 197 -9.01 -3.90 -9.53
C LEU A 197 -9.31 -4.39 -10.94
N VAL A 198 -8.43 -4.07 -11.90
CA VAL A 198 -8.58 -4.51 -13.29
C VAL A 198 -8.60 -6.02 -13.41
N VAL A 199 -7.62 -6.72 -12.82
CA VAL A 199 -7.52 -8.18 -12.95
C VAL A 199 -8.71 -8.87 -12.30
N PHE A 200 -9.10 -8.49 -11.08
CA PHE A 200 -10.22 -9.11 -10.38
C PHE A 200 -11.55 -8.85 -11.09
N SER A 201 -11.74 -7.65 -11.63
CA SER A 201 -12.92 -7.31 -12.44
C SER A 201 -12.97 -8.09 -13.76
N VAL A 202 -11.85 -8.27 -14.47
CA VAL A 202 -11.78 -9.16 -15.66
C VAL A 202 -12.13 -10.60 -15.30
N LEU A 203 -11.71 -11.06 -14.11
CA LEU A 203 -12.01 -12.38 -13.60
C LEU A 203 -13.46 -12.53 -13.07
N GLY A 204 -14.29 -11.50 -13.22
CA GLY A 204 -15.73 -11.52 -12.93
C GLY A 204 -16.09 -11.14 -11.50
N MET A 205 -15.14 -10.70 -10.68
CA MET A 205 -15.42 -10.21 -9.33
C MET A 205 -16.11 -8.85 -9.39
N ASP A 206 -17.03 -8.62 -8.44
CA ASP A 206 -17.57 -7.29 -8.17
C ASP A 206 -16.41 -6.35 -7.80
N PRO A 207 -16.23 -5.20 -8.49
CA PRO A 207 -15.14 -4.27 -8.21
C PRO A 207 -15.09 -3.83 -6.72
N ARG A 208 -16.24 -3.76 -6.03
CA ARG A 208 -16.30 -3.42 -4.60
C ARG A 208 -15.71 -4.53 -3.75
N ALA A 209 -15.95 -5.80 -4.10
CA ALA A 209 -15.40 -6.96 -3.40
C ALA A 209 -13.87 -7.09 -3.53
N ALA A 210 -13.25 -6.39 -4.48
CA ALA A 210 -11.80 -6.30 -4.61
C ALA A 210 -11.13 -5.44 -3.51
N PHE A 211 -11.82 -4.42 -3.00
CA PHE A 211 -11.24 -3.46 -2.05
C PHE A 211 -10.74 -4.08 -0.74
N PRO A 212 -11.49 -4.98 -0.05
CA PRO A 212 -10.98 -5.67 1.13
C PRO A 212 -9.68 -6.43 0.87
N ILE A 213 -9.56 -7.06 -0.30
CA ILE A 213 -8.38 -7.83 -0.72
C ILE A 213 -7.21 -6.87 -0.98
N MET A 214 -7.45 -5.80 -1.74
CA MET A 214 -6.44 -4.79 -2.09
C MET A 214 -5.88 -4.10 -0.85
N MET A 215 -6.77 -3.55 -0.01
CA MET A 215 -6.42 -2.83 1.21
C MET A 215 -5.76 -3.76 2.22
N GLY A 216 -6.31 -4.96 2.44
CA GLY A 216 -5.72 -5.94 3.34
C GLY A 216 -4.31 -6.38 2.90
N SER A 217 -4.14 -6.65 1.61
CA SER A 217 -2.83 -7.02 1.04
C SER A 217 -1.81 -5.89 1.20
N GLY A 218 -2.21 -4.66 0.84
CA GLY A 218 -1.37 -3.47 0.98
C GLY A 218 -1.01 -3.19 2.43
N ALA A 219 -1.96 -3.28 3.34
CA ALA A 219 -1.76 -2.99 4.76
C ALA A 219 -0.75 -3.93 5.41
N PHE A 220 -0.88 -5.26 5.22
CA PHE A 220 0.08 -6.20 5.81
C PHE A 220 1.48 -6.07 5.20
N VAL A 221 1.58 -5.90 3.88
CA VAL A 221 2.88 -5.73 3.23
C VAL A 221 3.53 -4.41 3.66
N ALA A 222 2.75 -3.32 3.73
CA ALA A 222 3.24 -2.01 4.13
C ALA A 222 3.64 -1.96 5.62
N THR A 223 2.93 -2.64 6.52
CA THR A 223 3.35 -2.69 7.94
C THR A 223 4.64 -3.48 8.12
N ILE A 224 4.77 -4.64 7.47
CA ILE A 224 6.00 -5.45 7.51
C ILE A 224 7.19 -4.69 6.91
N ALA A 225 7.01 -4.09 5.74
CA ALA A 225 8.04 -3.29 5.09
C ALA A 225 8.36 -2.02 5.90
N GLY A 226 7.32 -1.35 6.42
CA GLY A 226 7.42 -0.14 7.23
C GLY A 226 8.27 -0.33 8.48
N VAL A 227 8.11 -1.45 9.20
CA VAL A 227 8.94 -1.78 10.36
C VAL A 227 10.43 -1.82 9.99
N ARG A 228 10.77 -2.36 8.83
CA ARG A 228 12.16 -2.44 8.34
C ARG A 228 12.70 -1.06 7.94
N PHE A 229 11.91 -0.26 7.20
CA PHE A 229 12.32 1.08 6.78
C PHE A 229 12.48 2.03 7.96
N VAL A 230 11.54 1.98 8.91
CA VAL A 230 11.59 2.76 10.15
C VAL A 230 12.79 2.34 10.99
N GLY A 231 13.00 1.03 11.21
CA GLY A 231 14.14 0.53 11.98
C GLY A 231 15.50 0.84 11.35
N ALA A 232 15.56 1.00 10.02
CA ALA A 232 16.77 1.40 9.30
C ALA A 232 16.98 2.93 9.24
N GLY A 233 16.02 3.74 9.69
CA GLY A 233 16.07 5.20 9.58
C GLY A 233 16.11 5.71 8.13
N ARG A 234 15.70 4.90 7.15
CA ARG A 234 15.78 5.21 5.71
C ARG A 234 14.48 5.81 5.17
N PHE A 235 14.00 6.87 5.79
CA PHE A 235 12.78 7.58 5.37
C PHE A 235 12.82 9.03 5.82
N HIS A 236 12.03 9.88 5.18
CA HIS A 236 11.91 11.28 5.54
C HIS A 236 10.86 11.46 6.64
N TRP A 237 11.33 11.66 7.87
CA TRP A 237 10.52 11.70 9.09
C TRP A 237 9.27 12.59 9.00
N ARG A 238 9.47 13.88 8.68
CA ARG A 238 8.38 14.89 8.66
C ARG A 238 7.29 14.54 7.65
N ALA A 239 7.67 14.33 6.39
CA ALA A 239 6.77 13.92 5.32
C ALA A 239 6.01 12.64 5.67
N ALA A 240 6.68 11.60 6.18
CA ALA A 240 6.01 10.35 6.56
C ALA A 240 4.95 10.58 7.66
N LEU A 241 5.27 11.40 8.67
CA LEU A 241 4.31 11.76 9.72
C LEU A 241 3.12 12.56 9.17
N GLY A 242 3.35 13.47 8.20
CA GLY A 242 2.29 14.21 7.54
C GLY A 242 1.38 13.32 6.70
N LEU A 243 1.96 12.36 5.96
CA LEU A 243 1.19 11.34 5.23
C LEU A 243 0.33 10.50 6.19
N THR A 244 0.88 10.06 7.32
CA THR A 244 0.12 9.31 8.32
C THR A 244 -1.02 10.13 8.90
N ALA A 245 -0.73 11.34 9.39
CA ALA A 245 -1.72 12.16 10.10
C ALA A 245 -2.83 12.67 9.18
N GLY A 246 -2.47 13.09 7.96
CA GLY A 246 -3.44 13.50 6.94
C GLY A 246 -4.16 12.34 6.28
N GLY A 247 -3.51 11.18 6.16
CA GLY A 247 -4.05 10.02 5.46
C GLY A 247 -5.08 9.20 6.24
N ILE A 248 -5.01 9.16 7.57
CA ILE A 248 -6.03 8.46 8.39
C ILE A 248 -7.47 8.99 8.16
N PRO A 249 -7.70 10.33 8.11
CA PRO A 249 -9.03 10.86 7.81
C PRO A 249 -9.39 10.93 6.31
N GLY A 250 -8.45 10.62 5.39
CA GLY A 250 -8.65 10.71 3.94
C GLY A 250 -9.22 9.43 3.33
#